data_AF-A0A959T6T9-F1
#
_entry.id   AF-A0A959T6T9-F1
#
_cell.length_a   1.000
_cell.length_b   1.000
_cell.length_c   1.000
_cell.angle_alpha   90.00
_cell.angle_beta   90.00
_cell.angle_gamma   90.00
#
_symmetry.space_group_name_H-M   'P 1'
#
loop_
_entity.id
_entity.type
_entity.pdbx_description
1 polymer ?
#
loop_
_entity_poly.entity_id
_entity_poly.type
_entity_poly.pdbx_seq_one_letter_code
_entity_poly.pdbx_strand_id
1 'polypeptide(L)'
;EAAAEKNFKEMLQIGKIRTEPHWRFSERLVPGKLGPSIAISLYEREGDMNNYEARAITELGGLPNIACWHRNLGRSKGFSINGFSNNHYPDFILLTKSGKVIIIETKGDDRDNSDSAAKARLGRIWQDQCGPNFRYFMVFDQSKVDGAYTLSDAKRLVGEVG
;
A
#
# COMPACT_ATOMS: atom_id res chain seq x y z
N GLU A 1 17.47 10.89 -8.08
CA GLU A 1 16.91 9.94 -7.08
C GLU A 1 17.98 9.13 -6.34
N ALA A 2 18.93 8.49 -7.02
CA ALA A 2 19.94 7.63 -6.35
C ALA A 2 20.72 8.32 -5.20
N ALA A 3 21.15 9.57 -5.36
CA ALA A 3 21.82 10.33 -4.29
C ALA A 3 20.89 10.63 -3.10
N ALA A 4 19.62 10.94 -3.36
CA ALA A 4 18.63 11.18 -2.31
C ALA A 4 18.31 9.89 -1.54
N GLU A 5 18.19 8.76 -2.24
CA GLU A 5 17.98 7.44 -1.63
C GLU A 5 19.15 7.05 -0.73
N LYS A 6 20.40 7.28 -1.18
CA LYS A 6 21.60 7.04 -0.38
C LYS A 6 21.60 7.86 0.91
N ASN A 7 21.43 9.19 0.80
CA ASN A 7 21.41 10.08 1.96
C ASN A 7 20.28 9.73 2.95
N PHE A 8 19.11 9.37 2.44
CA PHE A 8 17.98 8.93 3.27
C PHE A 8 18.32 7.67 4.07
N LYS A 9 18.93 6.66 3.43
CA LYS A 9 19.38 5.43 4.11
C LYS A 9 20.46 5.71 5.15
N GLU A 10 21.41 6.59 4.86
CA GLU A 10 22.44 7.01 5.83
C GLU A 10 21.82 7.73 7.03
N MET A 11 20.86 8.63 6.80
CA MET A 11 20.16 9.36 7.86
C MET A 11 19.27 8.45 8.71
N LEU A 12 18.62 7.43 8.12
CA LEU A 12 17.92 6.37 8.85
C LEU A 12 18.89 5.58 9.73
N GLN A 13 20.03 5.16 9.16
CA GLN A 13 21.03 4.34 9.86
C GLN A 13 21.58 5.03 11.11
N ILE A 14 21.79 6.35 11.05
CA ILE A 14 22.28 7.14 12.20
C ILE A 14 21.14 7.69 13.08
N GLY A 15 19.89 7.29 12.84
CA GLY A 15 18.73 7.68 13.64
C GLY A 15 18.30 9.15 13.52
N LYS A 16 18.78 9.88 12.49
CA LYS A 16 18.31 11.25 12.19
C LYS A 16 16.92 11.26 11.57
N ILE A 17 16.57 10.19 10.85
CA ILE A 17 15.21 9.93 10.38
C ILE A 17 14.68 8.74 11.16
N ARG A 18 13.43 8.84 11.60
CA ARG A 18 12.70 7.76 12.27
C ARG A 18 11.24 7.78 11.83
N THR A 19 10.59 6.63 11.91
CA THR A 19 9.17 6.52 11.61
C THR A 19 8.34 6.89 12.84
N GLU A 20 7.29 7.68 12.63
CA GLU A 20 6.34 8.07 13.67
C GLU A 20 4.89 7.89 13.20
N PRO A 21 3.96 7.50 14.10
CA PRO A 21 2.54 7.42 13.80
C PRO A 21 1.95 8.83 13.64
N HIS A 22 1.66 9.23 12.40
CA HIS A 22 1.23 10.61 12.10
C HIS A 22 -0.10 10.70 11.33
N TRP A 23 -0.64 9.58 10.84
CA TRP A 23 -1.88 9.55 10.05
C TRP A 23 -2.94 8.71 10.75
N ARG A 24 -4.21 9.11 10.61
CA ARG A 24 -5.37 8.40 11.15
C ARG A 24 -6.53 8.44 10.15
N PHE A 25 -7.38 7.42 10.17
CA PHE A 25 -8.63 7.45 9.42
C PHE A 25 -9.53 8.59 9.92
N SER A 26 -10.21 9.25 9.00
CA SER A 26 -11.28 10.19 9.32
C SER A 26 -12.53 9.46 9.79
N GLU A 27 -13.27 9.99 10.77
CA GLU A 27 -14.58 9.41 11.16
C GLU A 27 -15.61 9.44 10.01
N ARG A 28 -15.46 10.40 9.09
CA ARG A 28 -16.31 10.52 7.90
C ARG A 28 -15.45 10.82 6.69
N LEU A 29 -15.69 10.09 5.61
CA LEU A 29 -15.00 10.26 4.33
C LEU A 29 -15.97 10.75 3.27
N VAL A 30 -15.57 11.76 2.50
CA VAL A 30 -16.22 12.11 1.23
C VAL A 30 -15.24 11.74 0.10
N PRO A 31 -15.36 10.52 -0.47
CA PRO A 31 -14.40 9.99 -1.45
C PRO A 31 -14.48 10.67 -2.83
N GLY A 32 -15.47 11.53 -3.05
CA GLY A 32 -15.73 12.12 -4.36
C GLY A 32 -16.55 11.15 -5.22
N LYS A 33 -16.00 10.71 -6.34
CA LYS A 33 -16.64 9.69 -7.17
C LYS A 33 -16.57 8.33 -6.46
N LEU A 34 -17.72 7.68 -6.34
CA LEU A 34 -17.85 6.39 -5.68
C LEU A 34 -17.41 5.25 -6.60
N GLY A 35 -16.63 4.32 -6.07
CA GLY A 35 -16.26 3.08 -6.74
C GLY A 35 -17.35 2.01 -6.68
N PRO A 36 -17.07 0.79 -7.19
CA PRO A 36 -17.99 -0.34 -7.13
C PRO A 36 -18.29 -0.75 -5.68
N SER A 37 -19.42 -1.44 -5.46
CA SER A 37 -19.71 -2.08 -4.18
C SER A 37 -18.94 -3.40 -4.10
N ILE A 38 -17.94 -3.44 -3.23
CA ILE A 38 -17.11 -4.61 -2.96
C ILE A 38 -17.21 -4.88 -1.46
N ALA A 39 -17.44 -6.14 -1.09
CA ALA A 39 -17.67 -6.52 0.29
C ALA A 39 -16.46 -6.22 1.19
N ILE A 40 -16.72 -6.06 2.49
CA ILE A 40 -15.67 -5.93 3.53
C ILE A 40 -14.84 -4.64 3.38
N SER A 41 -15.37 -3.63 2.69
CA SER A 41 -14.81 -2.27 2.73
C SER A 41 -15.00 -1.63 4.12
N LEU A 42 -14.12 -0.69 4.48
CA LEU A 42 -14.17 0.04 5.74
C LEU A 42 -15.38 0.99 5.79
N TYR A 43 -15.68 1.63 4.66
CA TYR A 43 -16.89 2.45 4.49
C TYR A 43 -17.89 1.75 3.58
N GLU A 44 -19.18 2.14 3.67
CA GLU A 44 -20.26 1.59 2.83
C GLU A 44 -19.94 1.66 1.33
N ARG A 45 -19.29 2.76 0.91
CA ARG A 45 -18.76 2.95 -0.44
C ARG A 45 -17.39 3.61 -0.38
N GLU A 46 -16.45 2.99 -1.07
CA GLU A 46 -15.08 3.48 -1.22
C GLU A 46 -14.93 4.35 -2.48
N GLY A 47 -13.77 5.00 -2.63
CA GLY A 47 -13.48 5.84 -3.81
C GLY A 47 -13.38 5.05 -5.12
N ASP A 48 -13.47 5.78 -6.24
CA ASP A 48 -13.34 5.24 -7.58
C ASP A 48 -12.01 4.51 -7.79
N MET A 49 -12.04 3.49 -8.65
CA MET A 49 -10.91 2.65 -8.97
C MET A 49 -11.09 2.04 -10.36
N ASN A 50 -9.99 1.70 -11.02
CA ASN A 50 -10.00 1.05 -12.32
C ASN A 50 -10.32 -0.46 -12.20
N ASN A 51 -10.52 -1.12 -13.34
CA ASN A 51 -10.90 -2.54 -13.37
C ASN A 51 -9.86 -3.46 -12.72
N TYR A 52 -8.56 -3.17 -12.88
CA TYR A 52 -7.50 -3.97 -12.28
C TYR A 52 -7.44 -3.77 -10.76
N GLU A 53 -7.51 -2.53 -10.29
CA GLU A 53 -7.60 -2.18 -8.87
C GLU A 53 -8.80 -2.88 -8.21
N ALA A 54 -9.99 -2.84 -8.85
CA ALA A 54 -11.19 -3.50 -8.38
C ALA A 54 -11.02 -5.02 -8.28
N ARG A 55 -10.38 -5.65 -9.28
CA ARG A 55 -10.05 -7.08 -9.26
C ARG A 55 -9.10 -7.41 -8.11
N ALA A 56 -8.00 -6.68 -8.00
CA ALA A 56 -6.98 -6.90 -6.98
C ALA A 56 -7.56 -6.79 -5.56
N ILE A 57 -8.35 -5.73 -5.29
CA ILE A 57 -8.92 -5.56 -3.95
C ILE A 57 -10.04 -6.54 -3.64
N THR A 58 -10.80 -6.98 -4.64
CA THR A 58 -11.79 -8.06 -4.46
C THR A 58 -11.11 -9.36 -4.03
N GLU A 59 -10.00 -9.71 -4.68
CA GLU A 59 -9.27 -10.95 -4.37
C GLU A 59 -8.49 -10.90 -3.06
N LEU A 60 -7.83 -9.78 -2.77
CA LEU A 60 -7.01 -9.63 -1.56
C LEU A 60 -7.87 -9.29 -0.34
N GLY A 61 -8.82 -8.37 -0.48
CA GLY A 61 -9.73 -7.95 0.58
C GLY A 61 -10.78 -9.01 0.95
N GLY A 62 -11.09 -9.92 0.03
CA GLY A 62 -11.99 -11.06 0.26
C GLY A 62 -11.37 -12.25 0.98
N LEU A 63 -10.09 -12.19 1.36
CA LEU A 63 -9.42 -13.29 2.05
C LEU A 63 -9.98 -13.47 3.48
N PRO A 64 -10.13 -14.72 3.98
CA PRO A 64 -10.77 -14.99 5.27
C PRO A 64 -10.09 -14.35 6.49
N ASN A 65 -8.80 -14.02 6.41
CA ASN A 65 -8.04 -13.37 7.47
C ASN A 65 -8.19 -11.83 7.46
N ILE A 66 -8.84 -11.24 6.45
CA ILE A 66 -9.05 -9.78 6.36
C ILE A 66 -10.33 -9.39 7.11
N ALA A 67 -10.22 -8.33 7.92
CA ALA A 67 -11.31 -7.75 8.68
C ALA A 67 -12.01 -6.64 7.90
N CYS A 68 -11.23 -5.76 7.25
CA CYS A 68 -11.72 -4.75 6.31
C CYS A 68 -10.59 -4.24 5.41
N TRP A 69 -10.97 -3.52 4.35
CA TRP A 69 -10.04 -2.80 3.49
C TRP A 69 -10.54 -1.39 3.18
N HIS A 70 -9.63 -0.48 2.85
CA HIS A 70 -9.93 0.91 2.53
C HIS A 70 -9.24 1.33 1.22
N ARG A 71 -9.95 2.07 0.36
CA ARG A 71 -9.35 2.74 -0.81
C ARG A 71 -8.63 3.99 -0.34
N ASN A 72 -7.31 3.93 -0.25
CA ASN A 72 -6.53 5.06 0.20
C ASN A 72 -6.68 6.21 -0.81
N LEU A 73 -6.97 7.40 -0.29
CA LEU A 73 -7.11 8.59 -1.13
C LEU A 73 -5.74 9.19 -1.47
N GLY A 74 -5.72 10.08 -2.45
CA GLY A 74 -4.49 10.79 -2.82
C GLY A 74 -4.09 11.87 -1.81
N ARG A 75 -3.22 12.76 -2.29
CA ARG A 75 -2.71 13.95 -1.58
C ARG A 75 -3.80 14.67 -0.79
N SER A 76 -3.44 15.11 0.42
CA SER A 76 -4.29 15.81 1.41
C SER A 76 -5.33 14.98 2.16
N LYS A 77 -5.69 13.78 1.68
CA LYS A 77 -6.74 12.97 2.31
C LYS A 77 -6.28 11.57 2.74
N GLY A 78 -5.41 10.94 1.96
CA GLY A 78 -4.93 9.60 2.28
C GLY A 78 -3.60 9.56 3.02
N PHE A 79 -3.27 8.35 3.39
CA PHE A 79 -1.99 7.97 3.96
C PHE A 79 -0.89 8.07 2.90
N SER A 80 0.29 8.58 3.32
CA SER A 80 1.48 8.58 2.47
C SER A 80 2.69 8.00 3.17
N ILE A 81 3.52 7.31 2.41
CA ILE A 81 4.87 6.93 2.79
C ILE A 81 5.82 8.05 2.32
N ASN A 82 6.48 8.72 3.27
CA ASN A 82 7.48 9.74 3.00
C ASN A 82 8.87 9.11 2.84
N GLY A 83 9.77 9.76 2.10
CA GLY A 83 11.14 9.31 1.99
C GLY A 83 11.97 10.12 1.00
N PHE A 84 12.76 9.39 0.20
CA PHE A 84 13.73 9.96 -0.76
C PHE A 84 13.14 10.30 -2.13
N SER A 85 11.85 10.03 -2.34
CA SER A 85 11.07 10.41 -3.52
C SER A 85 9.87 11.25 -3.08
N ASN A 86 9.08 11.70 -4.06
CA ASN A 86 7.78 12.31 -3.77
C ASN A 86 6.94 11.39 -2.87
N ASN A 87 6.06 11.98 -2.05
CA ASN A 87 5.13 11.21 -1.20
C ASN A 87 4.47 10.10 -2.01
N HIS A 88 4.67 8.87 -1.54
CA HIS A 88 4.05 7.69 -2.14
C HIS A 88 2.69 7.48 -1.49
N TYR A 89 1.63 7.41 -2.29
CA TYR A 89 0.25 7.18 -1.83
C TYR A 89 -0.19 5.81 -2.35
N PRO A 90 -0.02 4.75 -1.55
CA PRO A 90 -0.42 3.40 -1.93
C PRO A 90 -1.91 3.33 -2.22
N ASP A 91 -2.34 2.39 -3.05
CA ASP A 91 -3.73 2.26 -3.47
C ASP A 91 -4.71 1.80 -2.38
N PHE A 92 -4.30 0.88 -1.50
CA PHE A 92 -5.20 0.28 -0.51
C PHE A 92 -4.53 0.05 0.84
N ILE A 93 -5.36 0.07 1.89
CA ILE A 93 -5.00 -0.31 3.26
C ILE A 93 -5.91 -1.47 3.68
N LEU A 94 -5.33 -2.60 4.05
CA LEU A 94 -6.05 -3.77 4.56
C LEU A 94 -5.75 -3.92 6.05
N LEU A 95 -6.76 -4.29 6.82
CA LEU A 95 -6.65 -4.66 8.23
C LEU A 95 -6.96 -6.15 8.38
N THR A 96 -6.04 -6.92 8.96
CA THR A 96 -6.29 -8.33 9.28
C THR A 96 -7.12 -8.46 10.55
N LYS A 97 -7.79 -9.60 10.72
CA LYS A 97 -8.50 -9.96 11.96
C LYS A 97 -7.56 -10.08 13.17
N SER A 98 -6.26 -10.29 12.94
CA SER A 98 -5.22 -10.28 13.98
C SER A 98 -4.69 -8.88 14.31
N GLY A 99 -5.18 -7.82 13.64
CA GLY A 99 -4.78 -6.45 13.89
C GLY A 99 -3.54 -5.97 13.13
N LYS A 100 -3.07 -6.73 12.12
CA LYS A 100 -1.97 -6.31 11.24
C LYS A 100 -2.47 -5.42 10.12
N VAL A 101 -1.65 -4.46 9.72
CA VAL A 101 -1.93 -3.53 8.63
C VAL A 101 -1.11 -3.92 7.41
N ILE A 102 -1.78 -4.04 6.26
CA ILE A 102 -1.17 -4.36 4.99
C ILE A 102 -1.43 -3.21 4.02
N ILE A 103 -0.37 -2.66 3.46
CA ILE A 103 -0.40 -1.59 2.47
C ILE A 103 -0.19 -2.22 1.09
N ILE A 104 -1.10 -1.94 0.17
CA ILE A 104 -1.07 -2.45 -1.20
C ILE A 104 -0.92 -1.29 -2.17
N GLU A 105 0.09 -1.36 -3.03
CA GLU A 105 0.20 -0.56 -4.25
C GLU A 105 -0.07 -1.47 -5.45
N THR A 106 -0.99 -1.09 -6.32
CA THR A 106 -1.31 -1.86 -7.53
C THR A 106 -0.67 -1.23 -8.76
N LYS A 107 -0.26 -2.07 -9.71
CA LYS A 107 0.33 -1.65 -10.97
C LYS A 107 -0.30 -2.41 -12.14
N GLY A 108 -0.86 -1.67 -13.09
CA GLY A 108 -1.26 -2.21 -14.40
C GLY A 108 -0.06 -2.33 -15.34
N ASP A 109 -0.25 -3.04 -16.45
CA ASP A 109 0.82 -3.47 -17.38
C ASP A 109 1.55 -2.34 -18.12
N ASP A 110 0.98 -1.13 -18.17
CA ASP A 110 1.43 -0.02 -19.03
C ASP A 110 2.35 1.03 -18.35
N ARG A 111 2.93 0.76 -17.17
CA ARG A 111 3.63 1.82 -16.40
C ARG A 111 5.11 1.56 -16.10
N ASP A 112 5.87 2.62 -16.37
CA ASP A 112 7.32 2.86 -16.22
C ASP A 112 8.00 2.12 -15.05
N ASN A 113 9.05 1.35 -15.36
CA ASN A 113 9.70 0.42 -14.43
C ASN A 113 10.54 1.14 -13.36
N SER A 114 11.03 2.35 -13.63
CA SER A 114 12.02 3.04 -12.77
C SER A 114 11.39 3.65 -11.50
N ASP A 115 10.32 4.44 -11.64
CA ASP A 115 9.55 5.01 -10.52
C ASP A 115 8.93 3.90 -9.66
N SER A 116 8.42 2.85 -10.29
CA SER A 116 7.87 1.67 -9.61
C SER A 116 8.92 0.98 -8.74
N ALA A 117 10.15 0.82 -9.22
CA ALA A 117 11.24 0.22 -8.43
C ALA A 117 11.63 1.10 -7.23
N ALA A 118 11.69 2.43 -7.38
CA ALA A 118 11.98 3.35 -6.28
C ALA A 118 10.89 3.29 -5.19
N LYS A 119 9.61 3.28 -5.59
CA LYS A 119 8.47 3.13 -4.68
C LYS A 119 8.45 1.77 -3.98
N ALA A 120 8.81 0.69 -4.67
CA ALA A 120 8.92 -0.63 -4.07
C ALA A 120 9.98 -0.65 -2.96
N ARG A 121 11.17 -0.09 -3.22
CA ARG A 121 12.24 0.04 -2.21
C ARG A 121 11.80 0.93 -1.04
N LEU A 122 11.13 2.04 -1.32
CA LEU A 122 10.62 2.93 -0.26
C LEU A 122 9.58 2.22 0.62
N GLY A 123 8.62 1.52 0.03
CA GLY A 123 7.63 0.73 0.76
C GLY A 123 8.25 -0.39 1.60
N ARG A 124 9.31 -1.02 1.10
CA ARG A 124 10.11 -2.00 1.86
C ARG A 124 10.78 -1.37 3.08
N ILE A 125 11.45 -0.23 2.90
CA ILE A 125 12.07 0.47 4.03
C ILE A 125 11.01 0.86 5.06
N TRP A 126 9.86 1.36 4.60
CA TRP A 126 8.76 1.74 5.49
C TRP A 126 8.28 0.57 6.36
N GLN A 127 8.00 -0.61 5.79
CA GLN A 127 7.55 -1.74 6.60
C GLN A 127 8.63 -2.19 7.61
N ASP A 128 9.91 -2.14 7.22
CA ASP A 128 11.02 -2.58 8.08
C ASP A 128 11.19 -1.60 9.27
N GLN A 129 10.93 -0.30 9.06
CA GLN A 129 10.93 0.71 10.11
C GLN A 129 9.66 0.68 11.00
N CYS A 130 8.51 0.30 10.45
CA CYS A 130 7.24 0.20 11.20
C CYS A 130 7.16 -1.05 12.08
N GLY A 131 7.95 -2.08 11.78
CA GLY A 131 8.01 -3.30 12.56
C GLY A 131 6.94 -4.35 12.18
N PRO A 132 6.77 -5.39 13.01
CA PRO A 132 6.14 -6.64 12.61
C PRO A 132 4.63 -6.56 12.33
N ASN A 133 3.97 -5.47 12.72
CA ASN A 133 2.53 -5.28 12.52
C ASN A 133 2.17 -4.69 11.16
N PHE A 134 3.17 -4.27 10.37
CA PHE A 134 2.96 -3.59 9.09
C PHE A 134 3.63 -4.37 7.95
N ARG A 135 2.93 -4.50 6.82
CA ARG A 135 3.46 -5.12 5.60
C ARG A 135 3.18 -4.26 4.39
N TYR A 136 4.08 -4.29 3.42
CA TYR A 136 3.93 -3.58 2.14
C TYR A 136 4.01 -4.55 0.98
N PHE A 137 3.07 -4.46 0.04
CA PHE A 137 3.09 -5.21 -1.21
C PHE A 137 2.90 -4.27 -2.40
N MET A 138 3.77 -4.38 -3.39
CA MET A 138 3.53 -3.85 -4.73
C MET A 138 3.06 -4.99 -5.63
N VAL A 139 1.87 -4.86 -6.21
CA VAL A 139 1.15 -5.96 -6.88
C VAL A 139 0.91 -5.61 -8.35
N PHE A 140 1.55 -6.37 -9.24
CA PHE A 140 1.40 -6.27 -10.69
C PHE A 140 0.45 -7.35 -11.21
N ASP A 141 -0.19 -7.08 -12.37
CA ASP A 141 -0.94 -8.11 -13.09
C ASP A 141 0.03 -9.20 -13.55
N GLN A 142 1.07 -8.79 -14.29
CA GLN A 142 2.19 -9.64 -14.69
C GLN A 142 3.51 -9.07 -14.15
N SER A 143 4.18 -9.79 -13.25
CA SER A 143 5.36 -9.27 -12.55
C SER A 143 6.61 -9.24 -13.43
N LYS A 144 7.34 -8.11 -13.39
CA LYS A 144 8.65 -7.92 -14.05
C LYS A 144 9.68 -7.17 -13.20
N VAL A 145 9.37 -6.85 -11.94
CA VAL A 145 10.17 -5.93 -11.10
C VAL A 145 10.56 -6.61 -9.79
N ASP A 146 11.83 -6.46 -9.41
CA ASP A 146 12.35 -6.96 -8.13
C ASP A 146 11.66 -6.27 -6.94
N GLY A 147 11.30 -7.08 -5.93
CA GLY A 147 10.52 -6.62 -4.77
C GLY A 147 9.02 -6.41 -5.02
N ALA A 148 8.50 -6.80 -6.19
CA ALA A 148 7.08 -6.79 -6.50
C ALA A 148 6.50 -8.22 -6.63
N TYR A 149 5.17 -8.32 -6.54
CA TYR A 149 4.44 -9.58 -6.52
C TYR A 149 3.45 -9.63 -7.68
N THR A 150 3.22 -10.82 -8.24
CA THR A 150 2.00 -11.04 -9.02
C THR A 150 0.78 -11.00 -8.10
N LEU A 151 -0.42 -10.77 -8.65
CA LEU A 151 -1.65 -10.86 -7.85
C LEU A 151 -1.80 -12.24 -7.18
N SER A 152 -1.41 -13.31 -7.88
CA SER A 152 -1.43 -14.68 -7.34
C SER A 152 -0.49 -14.86 -6.14
N ASP A 153 0.75 -14.34 -6.24
CA ASP A 153 1.72 -14.40 -5.14
C ASP A 153 1.27 -13.57 -3.95
N ALA A 154 0.76 -12.36 -4.22
CA ALA A 154 0.23 -11.47 -3.21
C ALA A 154 -0.93 -12.13 -2.46
N LYS A 155 -1.86 -12.77 -3.17
CA LYS A 155 -3.00 -13.48 -2.56
C LYS A 155 -2.55 -14.58 -1.61
N ARG A 156 -1.58 -15.40 -2.03
CA ARG A 156 -1.01 -16.45 -1.17
C ARG A 156 -0.36 -15.86 0.08
N LEU A 157 0.48 -14.84 -0.07
CA LEU A 157 1.24 -14.28 1.06
C LEU A 157 0.36 -13.45 2.01
N VAL A 158 -0.58 -12.66 1.49
CA VAL A 158 -1.53 -11.87 2.29
C VAL A 158 -2.44 -12.80 3.10
N GLY A 159 -2.84 -13.95 2.55
CA GLY A 159 -3.63 -14.95 3.26
C GLY A 159 -2.94 -15.53 4.50
N GLU A 160 -1.61 -15.53 4.52
CA GLU A 160 -0.78 -16.02 5.64
C GLU A 160 -0.39 -14.92 6.64
N VAL A 161 -0.80 -13.66 6.40
CA VAL A 161 -0.57 -12.59 7.38
C VAL A 161 -1.53 -12.76 8.54
N GLY A 162 -1.02 -13.40 9.60
CA GLY A 162 -1.65 -13.59 10.92
C GLY A 162 -0.75 -13.05 12.00
#